data_AF-A0A699RQC5-F1
#
_entry.id   AF-A0A699RQC5-F1
#
_cell.length_a   1.000
_cell.length_b   1.000
_cell.length_c   1.000
_cell.angle_alpha   90.00
_cell.angle_beta   90.00
_cell.angle_gamma   90.00
#
_symmetry.space_group_name_H-M   'P 1'
#
loop_
_entity.id
_entity.type
_entity.pdbx_description
1 polymer ?
#
loop_
_entity_poly.entity_id
_entity_poly.type
_entity_poly.pdbx_seq_one_letter_code
_entity_poly.pdbx_strand_id
1 'polypeptide(L)'
;MNRNDAENIVIQNKSHLVVKGYKQKEGIDFEESFAHVACLEDVTMFVAFAAHKNITIFQMDVKTAFLNGPLKNEVYVNQPGRFVDLDFLDHVYRLKKALYGLKQAPRAWYDELSSFLIEHHFTKGLPVHQSPRGIFISQLQYAIELS
;
A
#
# COMPACT_ATOMS: atom_id res chain seq x y z
N MET A 1 0.10 15.09 20.67
CA MET A 1 0.81 16.36 20.96
C MET A 1 1.11 17.01 19.62
N ASN A 2 0.54 18.19 19.36
CA ASN A 2 0.63 18.86 18.07
C ASN A 2 2.00 19.56 17.95
N ARG A 3 2.60 19.51 16.78
CA ARG A 3 3.73 20.36 16.41
C ARG A 3 3.15 21.58 15.73
N ASN A 4 3.32 22.74 16.33
CA ASN A 4 2.88 24.02 15.80
C ASN A 4 4.09 24.81 15.29
N ASP A 5 3.89 25.73 14.34
CA ASP A 5 4.91 26.68 13.92
C ASP A 5 4.99 27.89 14.85
N ALA A 6 5.84 28.85 14.51
CA ALA A 6 6.01 30.09 15.27
C ALA A 6 4.71 30.94 15.33
N GLU A 7 3.76 30.70 14.40
CA GLU A 7 2.45 31.36 14.35
C GLU A 7 1.35 30.52 15.02
N ASN A 8 1.72 29.43 15.72
CA ASN A 8 0.82 28.52 16.42
C ASN A 8 -0.14 27.75 15.49
N ILE A 9 0.16 27.69 14.18
CA ILE A 9 -0.55 26.87 13.20
C ILE A 9 -0.05 25.44 13.36
N VAL A 10 -1.00 24.48 13.43
CA VAL A 10 -0.68 23.07 13.60
C VAL A 10 -0.03 22.53 12.31
N ILE A 11 1.30 22.38 12.31
CA ILE A 11 2.07 21.80 11.19
C ILE A 11 1.90 20.28 11.15
N GLN A 12 1.79 19.64 12.32
CA GLN A 12 1.71 18.18 12.41
C GLN A 12 0.98 17.74 13.67
N ASN A 13 -0.17 17.09 13.53
CA ASN A 13 -0.84 16.49 14.67
C ASN A 13 -0.31 15.06 14.93
N LYS A 14 0.25 14.79 16.11
CA LYS A 14 0.53 13.41 16.57
C LYS A 14 -0.74 12.73 17.08
N SER A 15 -1.79 12.73 16.27
CA SER A 15 -3.00 11.93 16.48
C SER A 15 -3.04 10.90 15.36
N HIS A 16 -2.86 9.63 15.71
CA HIS A 16 -2.94 8.56 14.72
C HIS A 16 -4.40 8.38 14.34
N LEU A 17 -4.80 8.96 13.20
CA LEU A 17 -6.12 8.73 12.62
C LEU A 17 -6.07 7.36 11.95
N VAL A 18 -6.74 6.37 12.55
CA VAL A 18 -6.88 5.03 11.99
C VAL A 18 -8.31 4.87 11.50
N VAL A 19 -8.46 4.48 10.23
CA VAL A 19 -9.78 4.23 9.67
C VAL A 19 -10.25 2.84 10.08
N LYS A 20 -11.52 2.73 10.45
CA LYS A 20 -12.19 1.46 10.77
C LYS A 20 -12.57 0.74 9.48
N GLY A 21 -11.61 0.30 8.67
CA GLY A 21 -11.91 -0.32 7.36
C GLY A 21 -12.68 -1.64 7.44
N TYR A 22 -12.82 -2.25 8.61
CA TYR A 22 -13.76 -3.36 8.83
C TYR A 22 -15.24 -2.94 8.68
N LYS A 23 -15.54 -1.64 8.70
CA LYS A 23 -16.88 -1.10 8.42
C LYS A 23 -17.11 -0.78 6.94
N GLN A 24 -16.08 -0.87 6.09
CA GLN A 24 -16.24 -0.63 4.66
C GLN A 24 -16.97 -1.81 4.01
N LYS A 25 -17.83 -1.50 3.04
CA LYS A 25 -18.56 -2.47 2.22
C LYS A 25 -17.93 -2.58 0.84
N GLU A 26 -17.59 -3.80 0.45
CA GLU A 26 -17.13 -4.11 -0.91
C GLU A 26 -18.24 -3.77 -1.93
N GLY A 27 -17.85 -3.25 -3.09
CA GLY A 27 -18.76 -2.75 -4.13
C GLY A 27 -19.40 -1.39 -3.84
N ILE A 28 -19.21 -0.83 -2.64
CA ILE A 28 -19.69 0.51 -2.26
C ILE A 28 -18.51 1.42 -1.92
N ASP A 29 -17.71 1.02 -0.93
CA ASP A 29 -16.59 1.82 -0.41
C ASP A 29 -15.23 1.44 -1.06
N PHE A 30 -15.14 0.24 -1.64
CA PHE A 30 -13.97 -0.25 -2.37
C PHE A 30 -14.38 -1.40 -3.31
N GLU A 31 -13.65 -1.60 -4.41
CA GLU A 31 -13.96 -2.64 -5.40
C GLU A 31 -13.22 -3.97 -5.16
N GLU A 32 -11.99 -3.92 -4.66
CA GLU A 32 -11.14 -5.11 -4.47
C GLU A 32 -10.33 -4.98 -3.17
N SER A 33 -10.30 -6.04 -2.36
CA SER A 33 -9.42 -6.14 -1.19
C SER A 33 -8.10 -6.77 -1.60
N PHE A 34 -7.00 -6.01 -1.51
CA PHE A 34 -5.67 -6.50 -1.87
C PHE A 34 -4.95 -7.08 -0.65
N ALA A 35 -4.75 -8.39 -0.62
CA ALA A 35 -3.94 -9.06 0.39
C ALA A 35 -2.57 -9.39 -0.20
N HIS A 36 -1.62 -8.45 -0.10
CA HIS A 36 -0.23 -8.72 -0.50
C HIS A 36 0.57 -9.22 0.70
N VAL A 37 0.21 -10.39 1.21
CA VAL A 37 1.13 -11.09 2.10
C VAL A 37 2.02 -11.92 1.19
N ALA A 38 3.24 -11.46 0.98
CA ALA A 38 4.26 -12.31 0.38
C ALA A 38 4.38 -13.57 1.24
N CYS A 39 4.17 -14.74 0.64
CA CYS A 39 4.32 -16.00 1.36
C CYS A 39 5.76 -16.12 1.85
N LEU A 40 5.94 -16.60 3.09
CA LEU A 40 7.28 -16.72 3.67
C LEU A 40 8.14 -17.67 2.83
N GLU A 41 7.51 -18.66 2.21
CA GLU A 41 8.10 -19.59 1.26
C GLU A 41 8.68 -18.86 0.04
N ASP A 42 7.95 -17.91 -0.54
CA ASP A 42 8.40 -17.13 -1.69
C ASP A 42 9.59 -16.23 -1.33
N VAL A 43 9.54 -15.60 -0.16
CA VAL A 43 10.65 -14.77 0.35
C VAL A 43 11.89 -15.63 0.59
N THR A 44 11.71 -16.80 1.21
CA THR A 44 12.82 -17.72 1.50
C THR A 44 13.45 -18.25 0.21
N MET A 45 12.64 -18.62 -0.78
CA MET A 45 13.10 -19.06 -2.09
C MET A 45 13.86 -17.94 -2.82
N PHE A 46 13.36 -16.71 -2.77
CA PHE A 46 14.04 -15.55 -3.36
C PHE A 46 15.41 -15.30 -2.74
N VAL A 47 15.51 -15.34 -1.41
CA VAL A 47 16.78 -15.17 -0.69
C VAL A 47 17.75 -16.31 -1.00
N ALA A 48 17.29 -17.55 -1.02
CA ALA A 48 18.11 -18.71 -1.37
C ALA A 48 18.65 -18.62 -2.81
N PHE A 49 17.81 -18.20 -3.76
CA PHE A 49 18.21 -17.98 -5.14
C PHE A 49 19.25 -16.87 -5.27
N ALA A 50 19.04 -15.73 -4.59
CA ALA A 50 19.98 -14.63 -4.60
C ALA A 50 21.34 -15.04 -4.01
N ALA A 51 21.34 -15.80 -2.91
CA ALA A 51 22.57 -16.35 -2.32
C ALA A 51 23.29 -17.29 -3.30
N HIS A 52 22.56 -18.19 -3.97
CA HIS A 52 23.13 -19.11 -4.96
C HIS A 52 23.71 -18.38 -6.19
N LYS A 53 23.06 -17.30 -6.63
CA LYS A 53 23.48 -16.49 -7.80
C LYS A 53 24.43 -15.34 -7.44
N ASN A 54 24.83 -15.23 -6.18
CA ASN A 54 25.66 -14.13 -5.66
C ASN A 54 25.08 -12.73 -5.97
N ILE A 55 23.75 -12.61 -5.89
CA ILE A 55 23.02 -11.35 -6.08
C ILE A 55 22.93 -10.63 -4.72
N THR A 56 23.28 -9.35 -4.70
CA THR A 56 23.12 -8.51 -3.50
C THR A 56 21.67 -8.07 -3.35
N ILE A 57 21.08 -8.29 -2.17
CA ILE A 57 19.72 -7.83 -1.83
C ILE A 57 19.82 -6.53 -1.03
N PHE A 58 18.99 -5.55 -1.40
CA PHE A 58 18.78 -4.32 -0.63
C PHE A 58 17.38 -4.34 -0.04
N GLN A 59 17.26 -3.96 1.23
CA GLN A 59 15.99 -3.82 1.94
C GLN A 59 15.75 -2.36 2.32
N MET A 60 14.52 -1.89 2.12
CA MET A 60 14.09 -0.55 2.54
C MET A 60 12.82 -0.66 3.37
N ASP A 61 12.83 -0.06 4.57
CA ASP A 61 11.64 0.10 5.40
C ASP A 61 11.02 1.48 5.17
N VAL A 62 9.75 1.52 4.73
CA VAL A 62 9.05 2.75 4.37
C VAL A 62 8.07 3.13 5.47
N LYS A 63 8.48 4.07 6.32
CA LYS A 63 7.72 4.54 7.50
C LYS A 63 6.30 5.04 7.21
N THR A 64 6.02 5.49 5.99
CA THR A 64 4.73 6.11 5.61
C THR A 64 4.09 5.48 4.38
N ALA A 65 4.39 4.22 4.09
CA ALA A 65 3.88 3.50 2.90
C ALA A 65 2.35 3.65 2.73
N PHE A 66 1.59 3.50 3.80
CA PHE A 66 0.12 3.54 3.73
C PHE A 66 -0.51 4.94 3.78
N LEU A 67 0.27 6.00 3.98
CA LEU A 67 -0.25 7.35 4.27
C LEU A 67 -0.23 8.31 3.07
N ASN A 68 0.23 7.85 1.91
CA ASN A 68 0.45 8.74 0.76
C ASN A 68 -0.05 8.24 -0.59
N GLY A 69 -0.54 7.00 -0.69
CA GLY A 69 -1.11 6.51 -1.94
C GLY A 69 -2.37 7.32 -2.33
N PRO A 70 -2.51 7.75 -3.59
CA PRO A 70 -3.73 8.40 -4.06
C PRO A 70 -4.91 7.40 -3.97
N LEU A 71 -6.08 7.90 -3.57
CA LEU A 71 -7.31 7.11 -3.57
C LEU A 71 -7.99 7.23 -4.93
N LYS A 72 -8.30 6.10 -5.57
CA LYS A 72 -9.10 6.08 -6.80
C LYS A 72 -10.57 6.42 -6.53
N ASN A 73 -11.09 5.94 -5.40
CA ASN A 73 -12.48 6.14 -5.00
C ASN A 73 -12.58 7.24 -3.94
N GLU A 74 -13.70 7.96 -3.92
CA GLU A 74 -13.98 8.90 -2.84
C GLU A 74 -14.27 8.13 -1.55
N VAL A 75 -13.53 8.47 -0.49
CA VAL A 75 -13.72 7.86 0.82
C VAL A 75 -14.05 8.95 1.81
N TYR A 76 -15.15 8.74 2.54
CA TYR A 76 -15.61 9.64 3.57
C TYR A 76 -15.42 8.99 4.94
N VAL A 77 -15.04 9.79 5.93
CA VAL A 77 -14.89 9.35 7.32
C VAL A 77 -15.65 10.30 8.23
N ASN A 78 -16.25 9.73 9.28
CA ASN A 78 -16.87 10.54 10.32
C ASN A 78 -15.84 11.47 10.96
N GLN A 79 -16.32 12.62 11.44
CA GLN A 79 -15.49 13.58 12.14
C GLN A 79 -14.83 12.92 13.36
N PRO A 80 -13.50 13.00 13.48
CA PRO A 80 -12.82 12.46 14.64
C PRO A 80 -13.23 13.27 15.87
N GLY A 81 -13.40 12.62 17.03
CA GLY A 81 -13.94 13.27 18.22
C GLY A 81 -13.17 14.50 18.74
N ARG A 82 -11.93 14.74 18.28
CA ARG A 82 -11.13 15.93 18.62
C ARG A 82 -11.18 17.04 17.55
N PHE A 83 -11.90 16.79 16.46
CA PHE A 83 -12.02 17.65 15.29
C PHE A 83 -13.47 17.63 14.82
N VAL A 84 -14.41 17.76 15.74
CA VAL A 84 -15.82 17.91 15.38
C VAL A 84 -16.06 19.39 15.14
N ASP A 85 -16.60 19.71 13.98
CA ASP A 85 -17.16 21.00 13.64
C ASP A 85 -18.52 21.13 14.34
N LEU A 86 -18.61 22.05 15.30
CA LEU A 86 -19.80 22.24 16.13
C LEU A 86 -20.96 22.85 15.34
N ASP A 87 -20.67 23.58 14.25
CA ASP A 87 -21.68 24.19 13.40
C ASP A 87 -22.24 23.17 12.39
N PHE A 88 -21.48 22.10 12.10
CA PHE A 88 -21.83 21.08 11.14
C PHE A 88 -21.58 19.66 11.68
N LEU A 89 -22.36 19.27 12.69
CA LEU A 89 -22.19 17.99 13.39
C LEU A 89 -22.41 16.75 12.50
N ASP A 90 -23.19 16.88 11.43
CA ASP A 90 -23.55 15.82 10.48
C ASP A 90 -22.59 15.71 9.29
N HIS A 91 -21.64 16.64 9.15
CA HIS A 91 -20.65 16.57 8.08
C HIS A 91 -19.69 15.39 8.25
N VAL A 92 -19.12 14.99 7.11
CA VAL A 92 -18.09 13.96 7.01
C VAL A 92 -16.86 14.52 6.31
N TYR A 93 -15.70 13.97 6.60
CA TYR A 93 -14.45 14.38 5.96
C TYR A 93 -14.13 13.47 4.77
N ARG A 94 -13.85 14.08 3.62
CA ARG A 94 -13.36 13.37 2.44
C ARG A 94 -11.84 13.18 2.55
N LEU A 95 -11.39 11.93 2.46
CA LEU A 95 -9.97 11.60 2.43
C LEU A 95 -9.38 11.90 1.04
N LYS A 96 -8.30 12.70 1.01
CA LYS A 96 -7.53 12.96 -0.22
C LYS A 96 -6.46 11.90 -0.50
N LYS A 97 -6.04 11.17 0.53
CA LYS A 97 -4.97 10.16 0.49
C LYS A 97 -5.38 8.94 1.28
N ALA A 98 -4.81 7.79 0.93
CA ALA A 98 -5.00 6.57 1.67
C ALA A 98 -4.53 6.75 3.13
N LEU A 99 -5.29 6.17 4.05
CA LEU A 99 -4.96 6.10 5.47
C LEU A 99 -4.84 4.64 5.89
N TYR A 100 -4.09 4.42 6.96
CA TYR A 100 -4.00 3.10 7.57
C TYR A 100 -5.40 2.60 8.01
N GLY A 101 -5.63 1.32 7.76
CA GLY A 101 -6.88 0.64 8.06
C GLY A 101 -7.90 0.64 6.92
N LEU A 102 -7.71 1.40 5.83
CA LEU A 102 -8.52 1.26 4.61
C LEU A 102 -8.21 -0.04 3.88
N LYS A 103 -9.24 -0.72 3.38
CA LYS A 103 -9.12 -1.98 2.61
C LYS A 103 -8.31 -1.81 1.32
N GLN A 104 -8.41 -0.64 0.69
CA GLN A 104 -7.73 -0.29 -0.55
C GLN A 104 -6.37 0.39 -0.36
N ALA A 105 -5.98 0.76 0.88
CA ALA A 105 -4.69 1.43 1.12
C ALA A 105 -3.47 0.60 0.66
N PRO A 106 -3.42 -0.73 0.86
CA PRO A 106 -2.32 -1.54 0.35
C PRO A 106 -2.19 -1.50 -1.17
N ARG A 107 -3.33 -1.50 -1.90
CA ARG A 107 -3.32 -1.44 -3.36
C ARG A 107 -2.88 -0.07 -3.87
N ALA A 108 -3.42 1.00 -3.28
CA ALA A 108 -3.02 2.36 -3.61
C ALA A 108 -1.52 2.58 -3.42
N TRP A 109 -0.95 2.01 -2.35
CA TRP A 109 0.50 2.04 -2.14
C TRP A 109 1.28 1.23 -3.18
N TYR A 110 0.85 0.00 -3.48
CA TYR A 110 1.50 -0.84 -4.49
C TYR A 110 1.51 -0.17 -5.87
N ASP A 111 0.37 0.37 -6.31
CA ASP A 111 0.26 1.04 -7.61
C ASP A 111 1.19 2.27 -7.69
N GLU A 112 1.26 3.07 -6.62
CA GLU A 112 2.16 4.24 -6.53
C GLU A 112 3.63 3.83 -6.59
N LEU A 113 4.06 2.89 -5.72
CA LEU A 113 5.43 2.41 -5.67
C LEU A 113 5.85 1.75 -6.99
N SER A 114 4.95 0.94 -7.56
CA SER A 114 5.13 0.35 -8.88
C SER A 114 5.40 1.41 -9.94
N SER A 115 4.60 2.47 -9.96
CA SER A 115 4.68 3.53 -10.97
C SER A 115 5.98 4.31 -10.82
N PHE A 116 6.34 4.69 -9.60
CA PHE A 116 7.61 5.33 -9.27
C PHE A 116 8.81 4.48 -9.72
N LEU A 117 8.81 3.18 -9.42
CA LEU A 117 9.90 2.29 -9.82
C LEU A 117 10.03 2.18 -11.35
N ILE A 118 8.90 2.06 -12.06
CA ILE A 118 8.90 2.02 -13.53
C ILE A 118 9.44 3.32 -14.12
N GLU A 119 9.04 4.47 -13.57
CA GLU A 119 9.56 5.78 -13.98
C GLU A 119 11.08 5.89 -13.78
N HIS A 120 11.61 5.24 -12.75
CA HIS A 120 13.05 5.12 -12.48
C HIS A 120 13.72 3.92 -13.17
N HIS A 121 13.14 3.41 -14.25
CA HIS A 121 13.70 2.35 -15.11
C HIS A 121 13.85 0.98 -14.45
N PHE A 122 13.12 0.72 -13.36
CA PHE A 122 13.00 -0.64 -12.81
C PHE A 122 11.93 -1.43 -13.55
N THR A 123 12.17 -2.72 -13.73
CA THR A 123 11.22 -3.64 -14.34
C THR A 123 10.52 -4.46 -13.27
N LYS A 124 9.20 -4.65 -13.41
CA LYS A 124 8.46 -5.59 -12.56
C LYS A 124 8.95 -7.02 -12.79
N GLY A 125 9.20 -7.74 -11.70
CA GLY A 125 9.48 -9.18 -11.76
C GLY A 125 8.28 -9.99 -12.26
N LEU A 126 8.53 -11.22 -12.71
CA LEU A 126 7.49 -12.11 -13.18
C LEU A 126 6.53 -12.50 -12.04
N PRO A 127 5.21 -12.56 -12.29
CA PRO A 127 4.26 -13.04 -11.30
C PRO A 127 4.54 -14.51 -10.99
N VAL A 128 4.69 -14.80 -9.70
CA VAL A 128 4.80 -16.15 -9.18
C VAL A 128 3.38 -16.70 -9.04
N HIS A 129 3.05 -17.76 -9.77
CA HIS A 129 1.74 -18.41 -9.67
C HIS A 129 1.85 -19.62 -8.74
N GLN A 130 1.07 -19.62 -7.66
CA GLN A 130 0.97 -20.77 -6.77
C GLN A 130 -0.04 -21.77 -7.36
N SER A 131 0.36 -23.03 -7.50
CA SER A 131 -0.48 -24.15 -7.94
C SER A 131 -0.53 -25.21 -6.84
N PRO A 132 -1.58 -26.04 -6.75
CA PRO A 132 -1.62 -27.18 -5.82
C PRO A 132 -0.45 -28.16 -5.97
N ARG A 133 0.29 -28.09 -7.09
CA ARG A 133 1.48 -28.90 -7.39
C ARG A 133 2.82 -28.22 -7.05
N GLY A 134 2.80 -26.98 -6.54
CA GLY A 134 4.01 -26.21 -6.21
C GLY A 134 3.94 -24.75 -6.66
N ILE A 135 5.01 -24.00 -6.35
CA ILE A 135 5.18 -22.60 -6.76
C ILE A 135 5.80 -22.58 -8.16
N PHE A 136 5.09 -22.01 -9.14
CA PHE A 136 5.57 -21.88 -10.52
C PHE A 136 5.92 -20.42 -10.81
N ILE A 137 7.16 -20.16 -11.20
CA ILE A 137 7.52 -18.90 -11.86
C ILE A 137 7.20 -19.08 -13.34
N SER A 138 6.18 -18.38 -13.85
CA SER A 138 5.78 -18.45 -15.26
C SER A 138 6.90 -17.92 -16.16
N GLN A 139 7.63 -18.82 -16.83
CA GLN A 139 8.70 -18.51 -17.78
C GLN A 139 8.21 -18.20 -19.20
N LEU A 140 7.01 -17.63 -19.38
CA LEU A 140 6.46 -17.38 -20.73
C LEU A 140 7.32 -16.47 -21.63
N GLN A 141 8.43 -15.90 -21.13
CA GLN A 141 9.29 -15.00 -21.88
C GLN A 141 10.77 -15.44 -22.00
N TYR A 142 11.17 -16.61 -21.48
CA TYR A 142 12.54 -17.14 -21.66
C TYR A 142 12.68 -18.21 -22.77
N ALA A 143 11.62 -18.46 -23.54
CA ALA A 143 11.61 -19.48 -24.60
C ALA A 143 11.93 -18.96 -26.02
N ILE A 144 12.31 -17.69 -26.19
CA ILE A 144 12.69 -17.15 -27.51
C ILE A 144 14.04 -16.46 -27.38
N GLU A 145 15.10 -17.27 -27.39
CA GLU A 145 16.44 -16.99 -27.97
C GLU A 145 17.41 -18.11 -27.55
N LEU A 146 17.10 -19.35 -27.96
CA LEU A 146 18.10 -20.41 -28.13
C LEU A 146 17.65 -21.29 -29.31
N SER A 147 17.82 -20.77 -30.52
CA SER A 147 17.92 -21.53 -31.77
C SER A 147 19.02 -20.91 -32.62
#